data_AF-A0A942TBX2-F1
#
_entry.id   AF-A0A942TBX2-F1
#
_cell.length_a   1.000
_cell.length_b   1.000
_cell.length_c   1.000
_cell.angle_alpha   90.00
_cell.angle_beta   90.00
_cell.angle_gamma   90.00
#
_symmetry.space_group_name_H-M   'P 1'
#
loop_
_entity.id
_entity.type
_entity.pdbx_description
1 polymer ?
#
loop_
_entity_poly.entity_id
_entity_poly.type
_entity_poly.pdbx_seq_one_letter_code
_entity_poly.pdbx_strand_id
1 'polypeptide(L)' 'MKRISYRKTVVGWYNFDNEAGETYNVNPETFREITGVSKRAVMGCVELTEDELQTLTAASRFIKLPEGHKWAS' A
#
# COMPACT_ATOMS: atom_id res chain seq x y z
N MET A 1 -2.89 -4.35 -15.87
CA MET A 1 -2.82 -4.54 -14.40
C MET A 1 -1.52 -3.92 -13.90
N LYS A 2 -1.56 -3.34 -12.71
CA LYS A 2 -0.49 -2.62 -12.03
C LYS A 2 -0.09 -3.41 -10.80
N ARG A 3 1.19 -3.76 -10.67
CA ARG A 3 1.68 -4.48 -9.50
C ARG A 3 2.23 -3.48 -8.49
N ILE A 4 1.68 -3.49 -7.29
CA ILE A 4 2.19 -2.68 -6.18
C ILE A 4 2.75 -3.57 -5.08
N SER A 5 3.75 -3.07 -4.37
CA SER A 5 4.25 -3.69 -3.15
C SER A 5 3.58 -3.04 -1.94
N TYR A 6 3.24 -3.82 -0.93
CA TYR A 6 2.70 -3.32 0.32
C TYR A 6 3.39 -3.94 1.53
N ARG A 7 3.49 -3.16 2.62
CA ARG A 7 4.07 -3.57 3.89
C ARG A 7 3.11 -3.27 5.03
N LYS A 8 2.90 -4.27 5.89
CA LYS A 8 2.13 -4.07 7.12
C LYS A 8 3.01 -3.38 8.17
N THR A 9 2.52 -2.31 8.78
CA THR A 9 3.20 -1.58 9.84
C THR A 9 3.00 -2.25 11.21
N VAL A 10 3.77 -1.84 12.21
CA VAL A 10 3.67 -2.36 13.60
C VAL A 10 2.30 -2.10 14.22
N VAL A 11 1.63 -1.00 13.86
CA VAL A 11 0.25 -0.68 14.28
C VAL A 11 -0.81 -1.36 13.40
N GLY A 12 -0.39 -2.21 12.48
CA GLY A 12 -1.26 -3.07 11.69
C GLY A 12 -1.83 -2.47 10.40
N TRP A 13 -1.44 -1.23 10.04
CA TRP A 13 -1.83 -0.54 8.79
C TRP A 13 -1.00 -1.00 7.59
N TYR A 14 -1.36 -0.58 6.37
CA TYR A 14 -0.59 -0.91 5.17
C TYR A 14 0.02 0.33 4.54
N ASN A 15 1.32 0.24 4.27
CA ASN A 15 2.01 1.14 3.36
C ASN A 15 2.09 0.50 1.98
N PHE A 16 1.92 1.26 0.91
CA PHE A 16 2.24 0.80 -0.44
C PHE A 16 2.90 1.92 -1.25
N ASP A 17 3.67 1.53 -2.25
CA ASP A 17 4.34 2.45 -3.16
C ASP A 17 3.65 2.40 -4.53
N ASN A 18 3.34 3.56 -5.09
CA ASN A 18 2.86 3.66 -6.47
C ASN A 18 4.04 3.67 -7.47
N GLU A 19 3.75 3.69 -8.77
CA GLU A 19 4.77 3.71 -9.82
C GLU A 19 5.61 5.00 -9.85
N ALA A 20 5.09 6.10 -9.28
CA ALA A 20 5.82 7.36 -9.15
C ALA A 20 6.83 7.35 -7.97
N GLY A 21 6.87 6.26 -7.19
CA GLY A 21 7.71 6.15 -6.00
C GLY A 21 7.14 6.87 -4.77
N GLU A 22 5.86 7.22 -4.80
CA GLU A 22 5.15 7.83 -3.68
C GLU A 22 4.63 6.74 -2.74
N THR A 23 4.85 6.94 -1.43
CA THR A 23 4.38 6.03 -0.40
C THR A 23 3.08 6.53 0.23
N TYR A 24 2.11 5.64 0.34
CA TYR A 24 0.81 5.90 0.92
C TYR A 24 0.55 4.99 2.11
N ASN A 25 -0.15 5.51 3.13
CA ASN A 25 -0.67 4.73 4.25
C ASN A 25 -2.18 4.57 4.11
N VAL A 26 -2.67 3.37 4.36
CA VAL A 26 -4.10 3.07 4.32
C VAL A 26 -4.47 2.07 5.40
N ASN A 27 -5.67 2.26 5.95
CA ASN A 27 -6.14 1.40 7.00
C ASN A 27 -6.41 -0.01 6.44
N PRO A 28 -6.39 -1.05 7.29
CA PRO A 28 -6.45 -2.42 6.81
C PRO A 28 -7.78 -2.82 6.19
N GLU A 29 -8.89 -2.19 6.56
CA GLU A 29 -10.21 -2.53 6.03
C GLU A 29 -10.34 -2.07 4.58
N THR A 30 -10.11 -0.77 4.34
CA THR A 30 -10.10 -0.18 3.01
C THR A 30 -9.12 -0.87 2.07
N PHE A 31 -7.90 -1.17 2.53
CA PHE A 31 -6.92 -1.87 1.69
C PHE A 31 -7.45 -3.24 1.23
N ARG A 32 -8.06 -4.02 2.12
CA ARG A 32 -8.55 -5.37 1.78
C ARG A 32 -9.79 -5.35 0.90
N GLU A 33 -10.67 -4.38 1.10
CA GLU A 33 -11.87 -4.21 0.28
C GLU A 33 -11.50 -3.95 -1.18
N ILE A 34 -10.49 -3.11 -1.43
CA ILE A 34 -10.07 -2.74 -2.78
C ILE A 34 -9.15 -3.79 -3.40
N THR A 35 -8.16 -4.29 -2.65
CA THR A 35 -7.13 -5.18 -3.20
C THR A 35 -7.51 -6.66 -3.17
N GLY A 36 -8.58 -7.02 -2.46
CA GLY A 36 -8.95 -8.42 -2.20
C GLY A 36 -7.95 -9.21 -1.34
N VAL A 37 -6.88 -8.57 -0.83
CA VAL A 37 -5.82 -9.23 -0.07
C VAL A 37 -6.38 -9.76 1.25
N SER A 38 -6.24 -11.07 1.48
CA SER A 38 -6.66 -11.66 2.76
C SER A 38 -5.70 -11.28 3.90
N LYS A 39 -6.18 -11.29 5.15
CA LYS A 39 -5.35 -11.11 6.36
C LYS A 39 -4.18 -12.12 6.48
N ARG A 40 -4.23 -13.22 5.71
CA ARG A 40 -3.24 -14.31 5.71
C ARG A 40 -2.22 -14.20 4.56
N ALA A 41 -2.25 -13.16 3.72
CA ALA A 41 -1.30 -13.00 2.64
C ALA A 41 0.10 -12.64 3.18
N VAL A 42 1.15 -13.33 2.70
CA VAL A 42 2.52 -13.26 3.25
C VAL A 42 3.52 -12.62 2.29
N MET A 43 3.13 -12.33 1.04
CA MET A 43 4.09 -11.97 -0.03
C MET A 43 4.21 -10.47 -0.35
N GLY A 44 3.45 -9.59 0.32
CA GLY A 44 3.63 -8.13 0.23
C GLY A 44 3.54 -7.53 -1.19
N CYS A 45 2.86 -8.20 -2.12
CA CYS A 45 2.62 -7.74 -3.50
C CYS A 45 1.18 -8.05 -3.89
N VAL A 46 0.56 -7.18 -4.67
CA VAL A 46 -0.76 -7.41 -5.29
C VAL A 46 -0.82 -6.78 -6.69
N GLU A 47 -1.58 -7.41 -7.58
CA GLU A 47 -1.90 -6.87 -8.90
C GLU A 47 -3.29 -6.23 -8.86
N LEU A 48 -3.39 -5.01 -9.36
CA LEU A 48 -4.60 -4.21 -9.39
C LEU A 48 -4.93 -3.79 -10.82
N THR A 49 -6.20 -3.53 -11.08
CA THR A 49 -6.62 -2.72 -12.23
C THR A 49 -6.20 -1.26 -12.03
N GLU A 50 -6.25 -0.47 -13.11
CA GLU A 50 -6.00 0.97 -13.02
C GLU A 50 -7.01 1.65 -12.09
N ASP A 51 -8.29 1.29 -12.20
CA ASP A 51 -9.37 1.85 -11.39
C ASP A 51 -9.22 1.51 -9.90
N GLU A 52 -8.82 0.28 -9.56
CA GLU A 52 -8.52 -0.12 -8.18
C GLU A 52 -7.32 0.64 -7.61
N LEU A 53 -6.27 0.87 -8.41
CA LEU A 53 -5.11 1.65 -7.99
C LEU A 53 -5.49 3.11 -7.72
N GLN A 54 -6.32 3.72 -8.57
CA GLN A 54 -6.82 5.08 -8.36
C GLN A 54 -7.70 5.17 -7.12
N THR A 55 -8.61 4.21 -6.94
CA THR A 55 -9.48 4.12 -5.76
C THR A 55 -8.65 3.96 -4.48
N LEU A 56 -7.66 3.09 -4.51
CA LEU A 56 -6.75 2.87 -3.38
C LEU A 56 -5.97 4.14 -3.04
N THR A 57 -5.41 4.82 -4.06
CA THR A 57 -4.64 6.05 -3.88
C THR A 57 -5.52 7.16 -3.28
N ALA A 58 -6.74 7.34 -3.77
CA ALA A 58 -7.68 8.33 -3.27
C ALA A 58 -8.14 8.07 -1.82
N ALA A 59 -8.25 6.79 -1.43
CA ALA A 59 -8.63 6.39 -0.07
C ALA A 59 -7.46 6.38 0.93
N SER A 60 -6.24 6.65 0.45
CA SER A 60 -5.02 6.60 1.25
C SER A 60 -4.54 7.99 1.66
N ARG A 61 -3.70 8.03 2.70
CA ARG A 61 -3.00 9.26 3.09
C ARG A 61 -1.57 9.20 2.59
N PHE A 62 -1.15 10.24 1.88
CA PHE A 62 0.24 10.42 1.48
C PHE A 62 1.16 10.46 2.70
N ILE A 63 2.22 9.65 2.69
CA ILE A 63 3.27 9.70 3.71
C ILE A 63 4.46 10.42 3.10
N LYS A 64 4.78 11.60 3.63
CA LYS A 64 6.08 12.21 3.35
C LYS A 64 7.11 11.65 4.32
N LEU A 65 7.96 10.76 3.84
CA LEU A 65 9.10 10.31 4.63
C LEU A 65 10.13 11.45 4.74
N PRO A 66 10.80 11.63 5.89
CA PRO A 66 11.92 12.56 6.01
C PRO A 66 13.02 12.22 5.01
N GLU A 67 13.74 13.23 4.52
CA GLU A 67 14.93 13.01 3.70
C GLU A 67 15.92 12.08 4.40
N GLY A 68 16.44 11.09 3.67
CA GLY A 68 17.37 10.10 4.20
C GLY A 68 16.75 8.94 4.97
N HIS A 69 15.41 8.84 5.04
CA HIS A 69 14.77 7.65 5.64
C HIS A 69 15.14 6.38 4.85
N LYS A 70 15.65 5.37 5.57
CA LYS A 70 15.88 4.03 5.05
C LYS A 70 15.02 3.06 5.84
N TRP A 71 14.27 2.22 5.14
CA TRP A 71 13.62 1.08 5.78
C TRP A 71 14.69 0.17 6.38
N ALA A 72 14.53 -0.20 7.66
CA ALA A 72 15.29 -1.30 8.22
C ALA A 72 14.91 -2.57 7.42
N SER A 73 15.92 -3.17 6.79
CA SER A 73 15.85 -4.45 6.07
C SER A 73 15.86 -5.62 7.03
#